data_AF-A0A537MP38-F1
#
_entry.id   AF-A0A537MP38-F1
#
_cell.length_a   1.000
_cell.length_b   1.000
_cell.length_c   1.000
_cell.angle_alpha   90.00
_cell.angle_beta   90.00
_cell.angle_gamma   90.00
#
_symmetry.space_group_name_H-M   'P 1'
#
loop_
_entity.id
_entity.type
_entity.pdbx_description
1 polymer ?
#
loop_
_entity_poly.entity_id
_entity_poly.type
_entity_poly.pdbx_seq_one_letter_code
_entity_poly.pdbx_strand_id
1 'polypeptide(L)'
;MKPFLDTNVLVYAVLSDDPRRPTAGRLLAAGGTISVQVLNEFANVARGKLLARDHGLAFYDALIVAAALEAGCDTLFTEDMQHGRKFGSLTIINPFI
;
A
#
# COMPACT_ATOMS: atom_id res chain seq x y z
N MET A 1 15.33 -26.87 -1.79
CA MET A 1 13.88 -26.57 -1.78
C MET A 1 13.71 -25.06 -1.85
N LYS A 2 12.86 -24.51 -2.73
CA LYS A 2 12.58 -23.07 -2.81
C LYS A 2 11.42 -22.74 -1.84
N PRO A 3 11.64 -21.94 -0.79
CA PRO A 3 10.56 -21.58 0.13
C PRO A 3 9.58 -20.60 -0.54
N PHE A 4 8.29 -20.77 -0.26
CA PHE A 4 7.25 -19.81 -0.64
C PHE A 4 6.99 -18.86 0.54
N LEU A 5 7.05 -17.56 0.30
CA LEU A 5 6.94 -16.52 1.33
C LEU A 5 5.55 -15.90 1.34
N ASP A 6 4.98 -15.78 2.53
CA ASP A 6 3.69 -15.11 2.79
C ASP A 6 3.87 -13.57 2.92
N THR A 7 2.82 -12.78 2.67
CA THR A 7 2.81 -11.29 2.76
C THR A 7 3.27 -10.80 4.11
N ASN A 8 2.89 -11.52 5.16
CA ASN A 8 3.24 -11.20 6.54
C ASN A 8 4.76 -11.13 6.76
N VAL A 9 5.54 -11.95 6.05
CA VAL A 9 7.01 -11.94 6.13
C VAL A 9 7.57 -10.59 5.64
N LEU A 10 7.02 -10.06 4.54
CA LEU A 10 7.41 -8.73 4.03
C LEU A 10 7.00 -7.63 5.01
N VAL A 11 5.77 -7.69 5.53
CA VAL A 11 5.24 -6.69 6.48
C VAL A 11 6.12 -6.61 7.73
N TYR A 12 6.49 -7.75 8.32
CA TYR A 12 7.37 -7.77 9.50
C TYR A 12 8.78 -7.26 9.20
N ALA A 13 9.28 -7.44 7.97
CA ALA A 13 10.59 -6.92 7.58
C ALA A 13 10.63 -5.38 7.49
N VAL A 14 9.51 -4.72 7.14
CA VAL A 14 9.46 -3.26 6.96
C VAL A 14 8.96 -2.48 8.18
N LEU A 15 8.14 -3.07 9.06
CA LEU A 15 7.66 -2.39 10.27
C LEU A 15 8.82 -2.11 11.24
N SER A 16 8.99 -0.84 11.63
CA SER A 16 10.16 -0.34 12.37
C SER A 16 10.31 -0.88 13.80
N ASP A 17 9.32 -1.62 14.33
CA ASP A 17 9.27 -2.05 15.74
C ASP A 17 8.70 -3.47 15.93
N ASP A 18 8.75 -4.33 14.90
CA ASP A 18 8.26 -5.72 15.01
C ASP A 18 9.39 -6.67 15.47
N PRO A 19 9.20 -7.44 16.56
CA PRO A 19 10.22 -8.37 17.06
C PRO A 19 10.57 -9.50 16.07
N ARG A 20 9.72 -9.76 15.07
CA ARG A 20 9.95 -10.77 14.02
C ARG A 20 10.81 -10.25 12.87
N ARG A 21 11.11 -8.95 12.82
CA ARG A 21 11.89 -8.29 11.77
C ARG A 21 13.24 -8.97 11.48
N PRO A 22 14.06 -9.37 12.48
CA PRO A 22 15.34 -10.04 12.21
C PRO A 22 15.16 -11.38 11.49
N THR A 23 14.13 -12.16 11.87
CA THR A 23 13.82 -13.45 11.24
C THR A 23 13.26 -13.27 9.84
N ALA A 24 12.37 -12.30 9.65
CA ALA A 24 11.84 -11.94 8.34
C ALA A 24 12.95 -11.49 7.37
N GLY A 25 13.89 -10.65 7.84
CA GLY A 25 15.04 -10.22 7.05
C GLY A 25 15.94 -11.38 6.61
N ARG A 26 16.18 -12.37 7.48
CA ARG A 26 16.94 -13.58 7.12
C ARG A 26 16.23 -14.43 6.07
N LEU A 27 14.91 -14.58 6.18
CA LEU A 27 14.10 -15.33 5.19
C LEU A 27 14.11 -14.65 3.82
N LEU A 28 14.05 -13.32 3.78
CA LEU A 28 14.16 -12.56 2.53
C LEU A 28 15.55 -12.68 1.90
N ALA A 29 16.62 -12.58 2.72
CA ALA A 29 18.00 -12.69 2.26
C ALA A 29 18.34 -14.11 1.74
N ALA A 30 17.71 -15.15 2.29
CA ALA A 30 17.86 -16.53 1.84
C ALA A 30 17.21 -16.81 0.48
N GLY A 31 16.34 -15.91 0.00
CA GLY A 31 15.62 -16.03 -1.26
C GLY A 31 14.42 -16.99 -1.19
N GLY A 32 13.41 -16.72 -2.02
CA GLY A 32 12.17 -17.49 -2.06
C GLY A 32 11.26 -17.07 -3.21
N THR A 33 10.10 -17.70 -3.32
CA THR A 33 9.04 -17.35 -4.26
C THR A 33 7.92 -16.65 -3.51
N ILE A 34 7.34 -15.59 -4.07
CA ILE A 34 6.17 -14.89 -3.50
C ILE A 34 5.05 -14.82 -4.53
N SER A 35 3.79 -14.82 -4.07
CA SER A 35 2.65 -14.59 -4.97
C SER A 35 2.64 -13.14 -5.46
N VAL A 36 2.32 -12.96 -6.74
CA VAL A 36 2.11 -11.64 -7.34
C VAL A 36 0.96 -10.87 -6.68
N GLN A 37 -0.09 -11.57 -6.25
CA GLN A 37 -1.23 -10.98 -5.52
C GLN A 37 -0.79 -10.40 -4.17
N VAL A 38 0.06 -11.15 -3.48
CA VAL A 38 0.67 -10.81 -2.18
C VAL A 38 1.61 -9.61 -2.34
N LEU A 39 2.37 -9.55 -3.43
CA LEU A 39 3.23 -8.41 -3.75
C LEU A 39 2.41 -7.14 -4.05
N ASN A 40 1.28 -7.29 -4.75
CA ASN A 40 0.36 -6.19 -5.05
C ASN A 40 -0.26 -5.59 -3.78
N GLU A 41 -0.69 -6.46 -2.86
CA GLU A 41 -1.27 -6.03 -1.58
C GLU A 41 -0.22 -5.30 -0.72
N PHE A 42 1.02 -5.80 -0.66
CA PHE A 42 2.13 -5.12 0.00
C PHE A 42 2.45 -3.77 -0.64
N ALA A 43 2.50 -3.69 -1.97
CA ALA A 43 2.79 -2.45 -2.69
C ALA A 43 1.72 -1.39 -2.43
N ASN A 44 0.43 -1.76 -2.43
CA ASN A 44 -0.65 -0.85 -2.06
C ASN A 44 -0.56 -0.40 -0.60
N VAL A 45 -0.25 -1.31 0.32
CA VAL A 45 -0.05 -0.96 1.74
C VAL A 45 1.10 0.03 1.93
N ALA A 46 2.23 -0.22 1.27
CA ALA A 46 3.40 0.67 1.34
C ALA A 46 3.10 2.05 0.74
N ARG A 47 2.44 2.12 -0.43
CA ARG A 47 2.04 3.38 -1.06
C ARG A 47 1.03 4.15 -0.20
N GLY A 48 0.05 3.47 0.39
CA GLY A 48 -0.90 4.11 1.30
C GLY A 48 -0.21 4.72 2.53
N LYS A 49 0.77 4.04 3.12
CA LYS A 49 1.55 4.63 4.24
C LYS A 49 2.31 5.89 3.82
N LEU A 50 2.91 5.90 2.62
CA LEU A 50 3.63 7.07 2.11
C LEU A 50 2.67 8.24 1.85
N LEU A 51 1.55 7.99 1.17
CA LEU A 51 0.53 9.02 0.90
C LEU A 51 -0.08 9.58 2.20
N ALA A 52 -0.34 8.73 3.20
CA ALA A 52 -0.80 9.17 4.52
C ALA A 52 0.19 10.15 5.18
N ARG A 53 1.48 9.81 5.15
CA ARG A 53 2.55 10.66 5.69
C ARG A 53 2.70 11.97 4.91
N ASP A 54 2.77 11.88 3.59
CA ASP A 54 3.16 13.01 2.73
C ASP A 54 1.99 13.98 2.48
N HIS A 55 0.74 13.51 2.63
CA HIS A 55 -0.46 14.29 2.35
C HIS A 55 -1.44 14.42 3.53
N GLY A 56 -1.07 13.93 4.72
CA GLY A 56 -1.94 13.99 5.91
C GLY A 56 -3.26 13.24 5.73
N LEU A 57 -3.28 12.20 4.90
CA LEU A 57 -4.45 11.34 4.72
C LEU A 57 -4.56 10.35 5.88
N ALA A 58 -5.79 9.97 6.24
CA ALA A 58 -5.99 8.79 7.06
C ALA A 58 -5.43 7.55 6.34
N PHE A 59 -4.93 6.58 7.10
CA PHE A 59 -4.23 5.42 6.51
C PHE A 59 -5.09 4.66 5.48
N TYR A 60 -6.37 4.43 5.78
CA TYR A 60 -7.29 3.75 4.86
C TYR A 60 -7.62 4.58 3.62
N ASP A 61 -7.81 5.89 3.75
CA ASP A 61 -7.99 6.79 2.61
C ASP A 61 -6.80 6.75 1.66
N ALA A 62 -5.60 6.72 2.24
CA ALA A 62 -4.37 6.65 1.48
C ALA A 62 -4.20 5.30 0.74
N LEU A 63 -4.71 4.19 1.28
CA LEU A 63 -4.76 2.90 0.57
C LEU A 63 -5.68 2.98 -0.65
N ILE A 64 -6.83 3.61 -0.52
CA ILE A 64 -7.80 3.76 -1.62
C ILE A 64 -7.20 4.63 -2.74
N VAL A 65 -6.56 5.75 -2.37
CA VAL A 65 -5.84 6.62 -3.32
C VAL A 65 -4.68 5.88 -4.00
N ALA A 66 -3.90 5.10 -3.24
CA ALA A 66 -2.81 4.29 -3.79
C ALA A 66 -3.30 3.25 -4.81
N ALA A 67 -4.39 2.55 -4.47
CA ALA A 67 -4.98 1.54 -5.34
C ALA A 67 -5.54 2.16 -6.64
N ALA A 68 -6.22 3.30 -6.54
CA ALA A 68 -6.72 4.02 -7.72
C ALA A 68 -5.58 4.49 -8.64
N LEU A 69 -4.47 4.97 -8.06
CA LEU A 69 -3.27 5.34 -8.81
C LEU A 69 -2.60 4.14 -9.48
N GLU A 70 -2.50 3.01 -8.78
CA GLU A 70 -1.93 1.77 -9.32
C GLU A 70 -2.79 1.20 -10.46
N ALA A 71 -4.12 1.30 -10.34
CA ALA A 71 -5.05 0.91 -11.39
C ALA A 71 -5.06 1.86 -12.61
N GLY A 72 -4.31 2.98 -12.53
CA GLY A 72 -4.27 3.98 -13.61
C GLY A 72 -5.55 4.80 -13.74
N CYS A 73 -6.36 4.88 -12.69
CA CYS A 73 -7.57 5.71 -12.70
C CYS A 73 -7.21 7.20 -12.71
N ASP A 74 -8.01 8.00 -13.42
CA ASP A 74 -7.92 9.47 -13.44
C ASP A 74 -8.92 10.12 -12.46
N THR A 75 -9.93 9.37 -12.02
CA THR A 75 -11.01 9.82 -11.15
C THR A 75 -11.27 8.82 -10.04
N LEU A 76 -11.37 9.28 -8.79
CA LEU A 76 -11.81 8.50 -7.63
C LEU A 76 -13.07 9.14 -7.04
N PHE A 77 -14.19 8.43 -7.10
CA PHE A 77 -15.44 8.87 -6.48
C PHE A 77 -15.47 8.53 -4.99
N THR A 78 -15.68 9.53 -4.14
CA THR A 78 -15.78 9.34 -2.68
C THR A 78 -16.42 10.57 -2.02
N GLU A 79 -17.31 10.34 -1.05
CA GLU A 79 -17.96 11.42 -0.29
C GLU A 79 -17.12 11.92 0.90
N ASP A 80 -16.25 11.04 1.42
CA ASP A 80 -15.47 11.26 2.65
C ASP A 80 -14.22 12.12 2.41
N MET A 81 -13.74 12.18 1.16
CA MET A 81 -12.53 12.95 0.83
C MET A 81 -12.87 14.29 0.16
N GLN A 82 -11.94 15.24 0.29
CA GLN A 82 -12.11 16.58 -0.28
C GLN A 82 -12.26 16.55 -1.81
N HIS A 83 -13.45 16.93 -2.29
CA HIS A 83 -13.73 17.07 -3.72
C HIS A 83 -12.74 18.04 -4.38
N GLY A 84 -12.29 17.69 -5.59
CA GLY A 84 -11.33 18.44 -6.40
C GLY A 84 -9.87 18.25 -5.99
N ARG A 85 -9.59 17.52 -4.90
CA ARG A 85 -8.22 17.20 -4.49
C ARG A 85 -7.54 16.31 -5.53
N LYS A 86 -6.25 16.55 -5.79
CA LYS A 86 -5.45 15.81 -6.77
C LYS A 86 -4.28 15.06 -6.14
N PHE A 87 -4.01 13.87 -6.69
CA PHE A 87 -2.83 13.06 -6.40
C PHE A 87 -2.25 12.59 -7.74
N GLY A 88 -1.16 13.20 -8.22
CA GLY A 88 -0.65 12.89 -9.57
C GLY A 88 -1.72 13.12 -10.66
N SER A 89 -2.06 12.07 -11.41
CA SER A 89 -3.12 12.07 -12.43
C SER A 89 -4.53 11.84 -11.87
N LEU A 90 -4.67 11.44 -10.61
CA LEU A 90 -5.95 11.10 -9.99
C LEU A 90 -6.62 12.35 -9.39
N THR A 91 -7.92 12.54 -9.66
CA THR A 91 -8.76 13.59 -9.08
C THR A 91 -9.87 12.98 -8.22
N ILE A 92 -10.08 13.53 -7.03
CA ILE A 92 -11.15 13.15 -6.11
C ILE A 92 -12.44 13.88 -6.50
N ILE A 93 -13.53 13.14 -6.70
CA ILE A 93 -14.85 13.69 -7.01
C ILE A 93 -15.87 13.15 -6.00
N ASN A 94 -16.40 14.03 -5.16
CA ASN A 94 -17.62 13.73 -4.40
C ASN A 94 -18.83 13.89 -5.34
N PRO A 95 -19.62 12.82 -5.61
CA PRO A 95 -20.75 12.86 -6.54
C PRO A 95 -22.05 13.41 -5.93
N PHE A 96 -22.04 13.78 -4.64
CA PHE A 96 -23.23 14.20 -3.88
C PHE A 96 -23.18 15.66 -3.39
N ILE A 97 -22.16 16.42 -3.81
CA ILE A 97 -22.03 17.86 -3.51
C ILE A 97 -22.26 18.74 -4.74
#